data_AF-A0A7C4NAD6-F1
#
_entry.id   AF-A0A7C4NAD6-F1
#
_cell.length_a   1.000
_cell.length_b   1.000
_cell.length_c   1.000
_cell.angle_alpha   90.00
_cell.angle_beta   90.00
_cell.angle_gamma   90.00
#
_symmetry.space_group_name_H-M   'P 1'
#
loop_
_entity.id
_entity.type
_entity.pdbx_description
1 polymer ?
#
loop_
_entity_poly.entity_id
_entity_poly.type
_entity_poly.pdbx_seq_one_letter_code
_entity_poly.pdbx_strand_id
1 'polypeptide(L)'
;MSEDHPTSGGTHIGGDQIGGDKVGGDKFGGDKVGGNKIIYNPPSEIAPPPAAQQVLAQFKRAVHAGDVASAKQALQALKSQQPAIPQLWQHVESAEVLYRILTADAETDLAELFDQIPEDWAAEAAAAFVFVCERLQVFAVHRLREAYQHLKLYQIKDEALVVKIERIAQKWVSDQPLKWPIHQLKLPLRFAPFNHGDASNPAELAALFGRSTAGRRPAFWSGHPLFNTLSQARTPRVISGEAGSGRTALGLALGKYVTGLHLSFYVAGLPDDAWLLGGYAGRLMDAIRYLPARLILLTTADYKLLAELLCTGLGKPAALGDLRNAQVDPAPGSERGQAFIRQLVQYVGNADAGNSIQAGWPRVVSALARRLGFEGVRLVIDSADTDPTRLNSDLLARFERWNENGIVTLLFVSPAAVPKPPVELFQLEWTPAYLREMVNHRYQSAFGPTHAQIEGRFDSPETFQHLLAVSGNNPRRFMERWRMLEHLCGKNAIFDAASVERACATASL
;
A
#
# COMPACT_ATOMS: atom_id res chain seq x y z
N MET A 1 -48.93 32.04 -12.95
CA MET A 1 -48.66 33.21 -12.08
C MET A 1 -47.38 32.87 -11.34
N SER A 2 -46.24 33.09 -11.99
CA SER A 2 -45.45 34.33 -12.07
C SER A 2 -44.42 34.38 -10.94
N GLU A 3 -43.18 34.07 -11.35
CA GLU A 3 -41.90 34.70 -11.01
C GLU A 3 -41.81 35.54 -9.72
N ASP A 4 -40.76 35.33 -8.91
CA ASP A 4 -39.61 36.25 -8.95
C ASP A 4 -38.49 35.88 -7.96
N HIS A 5 -37.25 36.07 -8.43
CA HIS A 5 -36.02 36.15 -7.64
C HIS A 5 -35.99 37.44 -6.80
N PRO A 6 -35.10 37.50 -5.79
CA PRO A 6 -34.16 38.61 -5.84
C PRO A 6 -32.72 38.23 -5.48
N THR A 7 -31.81 38.72 -6.32
CA THR A 7 -30.43 39.06 -6.00
C THR A 7 -30.34 40.51 -5.54
N SER A 8 -29.43 40.80 -4.59
CA SER A 8 -28.53 41.97 -4.49
C SER A 8 -28.39 42.52 -3.06
N GLY A 9 -27.18 43.01 -2.74
CA GLY A 9 -26.94 43.91 -1.61
C GLY A 9 -25.68 43.60 -0.79
N GLY A 10 -24.50 43.93 -1.33
CA GLY A 10 -23.26 44.01 -0.55
C GLY A 10 -23.10 45.37 0.14
N THR A 11 -22.16 45.47 1.09
CA THR A 11 -21.31 46.66 1.34
C THR A 11 -20.27 46.39 2.44
N HIS A 12 -19.10 47.03 2.27
CA HIS A 12 -18.01 47.34 3.22
C HIS A 12 -16.72 46.51 3.15
N ILE A 13 -15.51 47.08 3.26
CA ILE A 13 -14.99 48.48 3.19
C ILE A 13 -13.50 48.35 2.78
N GLY A 14 -12.95 49.41 2.19
CA GLY A 14 -11.58 49.53 1.68
C GLY A 14 -10.46 49.40 2.72
N GLY A 15 -9.24 49.26 2.18
CA GLY A 15 -7.96 49.36 2.88
C GLY A 15 -6.86 49.54 1.84
N ASP A 16 -6.38 50.78 1.71
CA ASP A 16 -5.46 51.28 0.70
C ASP A 16 -3.99 50.85 0.88
N GLN A 17 -3.30 50.93 -0.27
CA GLN A 17 -1.88 51.13 -0.58
C GLN A 17 -0.86 51.33 0.56
N ILE A 18 0.29 50.65 0.43
CA ILE A 18 1.62 51.30 0.51
C ILE A 18 2.51 50.73 -0.60
N GLY A 19 2.90 51.61 -1.53
CA GLY A 19 4.00 51.38 -2.48
C GLY A 19 5.36 51.68 -1.84
N GLY A 20 6.37 50.95 -2.28
CA GLY A 20 7.77 51.17 -1.94
C GLY A 20 8.63 51.07 -3.19
N ASP A 21 8.94 52.24 -3.77
CA ASP A 21 9.96 52.42 -4.80
C ASP A 21 11.36 52.61 -4.17
N LYS A 22 12.37 52.40 -5.02
CA LYS A 22 13.82 52.65 -4.87
C LYS A 22 14.62 51.52 -4.21
N VAL A 23 15.86 51.20 -4.61
CA VAL A 23 16.96 52.04 -5.14
C VAL A 23 17.85 51.15 -6.02
N GLY A 24 18.34 51.70 -7.13
CA GLY A 24 19.37 51.09 -7.96
C GLY A 24 20.70 50.90 -7.22
N GLY A 25 21.30 49.73 -7.39
CA GLY A 25 22.64 49.41 -6.91
C GLY A 25 23.59 49.20 -8.08
N ASP A 26 24.65 49.99 -8.09
CA ASP A 26 25.65 50.08 -9.14
C ASP A 26 26.42 48.78 -9.43
N LYS A 27 26.85 48.72 -10.69
CA LYS A 27 27.84 47.78 -11.22
C LYS A 27 29.14 47.86 -10.42
N PHE A 28 29.47 46.80 -9.69
CA PHE A 28 30.87 46.48 -9.40
C PHE A 28 31.38 45.47 -10.42
N GLY A 29 32.16 45.98 -11.38
CA GLY A 29 33.02 45.17 -12.22
C GLY A 29 34.09 44.53 -11.35
N GLY A 30 33.91 43.24 -11.05
CA GLY A 30 35.00 42.40 -10.55
C GLY A 30 35.87 41.98 -11.73
N ASP A 31 37.10 42.48 -11.75
CA ASP A 31 38.16 41.98 -12.62
C ASP A 31 38.28 40.46 -12.45
N LYS A 32 37.85 39.73 -13.49
CA LYS A 32 38.24 38.33 -13.66
C LYS A 32 39.71 38.34 -14.05
N VAL A 33 40.57 38.14 -13.07
CA VAL A 33 41.94 37.67 -13.28
C VAL A 33 41.84 36.41 -14.15
N GLY A 34 42.27 36.53 -15.40
CA GLY A 34 42.32 35.45 -16.36
C GLY A 34 43.30 34.38 -15.90
N GLY A 35 42.83 33.45 -15.09
CA GLY A 35 43.44 32.14 -15.00
C GLY A 35 43.30 31.49 -16.37
N ASN A 36 44.42 31.34 -17.08
CA ASN A 36 44.48 30.52 -18.29
C ASN A 36 43.79 29.19 -18.00
N LYS A 37 42.58 29.01 -18.51
CA LYS A 37 42.04 27.68 -18.75
C LYS A 37 42.99 27.06 -19.75
N ILE A 38 43.95 26.28 -19.23
CA ILE A 38 44.61 25.27 -20.04
C ILE A 38 43.46 24.42 -20.56
N ILE A 39 43.09 24.63 -21.83
CA ILE A 39 42.23 23.72 -22.56
C ILE A 39 43.10 22.48 -22.70
N TYR A 40 43.02 21.61 -21.69
CA TYR A 40 43.51 20.25 -21.81
C TYR A 40 42.57 19.60 -22.80
N ASN A 41 42.95 19.62 -24.08
CA ASN A 41 42.41 18.68 -25.05
C ASN A 41 42.95 17.33 -24.60
N PRO A 42 42.15 16.45 -23.97
CA PRO A 42 42.62 15.11 -23.69
C PRO A 42 43.07 14.54 -25.05
N PRO A 43 44.31 14.04 -25.16
CA PRO A 43 44.75 13.39 -26.38
C PRO A 43 43.69 12.34 -26.71
N SER A 44 43.16 12.40 -27.94
CA SER A 44 42.19 11.45 -28.51
C SER A 44 42.42 10.06 -27.93
N GLU A 45 41.42 9.50 -27.25
CA GLU A 45 41.48 8.22 -26.53
C GLU A 45 42.32 7.19 -27.30
N ILE A 46 43.59 7.06 -26.91
CA ILE A 46 44.47 6.07 -27.51
C ILE A 46 44.02 4.75 -26.91
N ALA A 47 43.38 3.92 -27.73
CA ALA A 47 42.92 2.61 -27.30
C ALA A 47 44.09 1.82 -26.67
N PRO A 48 43.86 1.11 -25.55
CA PRO A 48 44.90 0.30 -24.93
C PRO A 48 45.42 -0.74 -25.92
N PRO A 49 46.68 -1.19 -25.79
CA PRO A 49 47.24 -2.18 -26.71
C PRO A 49 46.44 -3.49 -26.69
N PRO A 50 46.45 -4.28 -27.77
CA PRO A 50 45.59 -5.45 -27.93
C PRO A 50 45.67 -6.46 -26.77
N ALA A 51 46.85 -6.66 -26.19
CA ALA A 51 47.05 -7.54 -25.05
C ALA A 51 46.26 -7.07 -23.81
N ALA A 52 46.29 -5.77 -23.52
CA ALA A 52 45.55 -5.20 -22.39
C ALA A 52 44.04 -5.21 -22.63
N GLN A 53 43.60 -4.99 -23.87
CA GLN A 53 42.19 -5.13 -24.27
C GLN A 53 41.68 -6.55 -24.04
N GLN A 54 42.49 -7.58 -24.33
CA GLN A 54 42.12 -8.97 -24.09
C GLN A 54 41.93 -9.26 -22.60
N VAL A 55 42.83 -8.78 -21.75
CA VAL A 55 42.70 -8.94 -20.28
C VAL A 55 41.49 -8.18 -19.75
N LEU A 56 41.23 -6.96 -20.25
CA LEU A 56 40.05 -6.19 -19.89
C LEU A 56 38.76 -6.90 -20.29
N ALA A 57 38.69 -7.45 -21.50
CA ALA A 57 37.55 -8.24 -21.96
C ALA A 57 37.38 -9.54 -21.16
N GLN A 58 38.48 -10.15 -20.68
CA GLN A 58 38.42 -11.29 -19.77
C GLN A 58 37.84 -10.90 -18.41
N PHE A 59 38.27 -9.76 -17.84
CA PHE A 59 37.72 -9.23 -16.60
C PHE A 59 36.21 -8.98 -16.72
N LYS A 60 35.77 -8.25 -17.76
CA LYS A 60 34.35 -7.95 -18.00
C LYS A 60 33.52 -9.24 -18.12
N ARG A 61 34.01 -10.25 -18.86
CA ARG A 61 33.35 -11.57 -18.95
C ARG A 61 33.26 -12.28 -17.60
N ALA A 62 34.32 -12.22 -16.78
CA ALA A 62 34.32 -12.82 -15.45
C ALA A 62 33.31 -12.15 -14.50
N VAL A 63 33.20 -10.81 -14.55
CA VAL A 63 32.17 -10.06 -13.81
C VAL A 63 30.77 -10.46 -14.24
N HIS A 64 30.51 -10.55 -15.56
CA HIS A 64 29.23 -11.00 -16.09
C HIS A 64 28.85 -12.42 -15.66
N ALA A 65 29.85 -13.31 -15.54
CA ALA A 65 29.65 -14.68 -15.09
C ALA A 65 29.56 -14.82 -13.55
N GLY A 66 29.84 -13.76 -12.78
CA GLY A 66 30.00 -13.84 -11.34
C GLY A 66 31.22 -14.67 -10.89
N ASP A 67 32.22 -14.87 -11.76
CA ASP A 67 33.42 -15.63 -11.46
C ASP A 67 34.46 -14.74 -10.77
N VAL A 68 34.37 -14.67 -9.44
CA VAL A 68 35.24 -13.86 -8.58
C VAL A 68 36.71 -14.24 -8.72
N ALA A 69 37.04 -15.52 -8.94
CA ALA A 69 38.42 -15.98 -9.05
C ALA A 69 39.05 -15.51 -10.36
N SER A 70 38.35 -15.71 -11.48
CA SER A 70 38.80 -15.22 -12.79
C SER A 70 38.86 -13.70 -12.84
N ALA A 71 37.92 -12.99 -12.22
CA ALA A 71 37.93 -11.53 -12.13
C ALA A 71 39.17 -11.04 -11.35
N LYS A 72 39.51 -11.69 -10.22
CA LYS A 72 40.73 -11.38 -9.46
C LYS A 72 41.99 -11.56 -10.29
N GLN A 73 42.11 -12.69 -11.00
CA GLN A 73 43.28 -12.99 -11.82
C GLN A 73 43.44 -11.97 -12.96
N ALA A 74 42.35 -11.63 -13.66
CA ALA A 74 42.38 -10.63 -14.72
C ALA A 74 42.71 -9.23 -14.19
N LEU A 75 42.19 -8.84 -13.02
CA LEU A 75 42.53 -7.58 -12.37
C LEU A 75 44.02 -7.50 -12.00
N GLN A 76 44.60 -8.58 -11.46
CA GLN A 76 46.03 -8.65 -11.17
C GLN A 76 46.88 -8.50 -12.45
N ALA A 77 46.46 -9.13 -13.54
CA ALA A 77 47.12 -8.99 -14.83
C ALA A 77 47.03 -7.54 -15.36
N LEU A 78 45.87 -6.87 -15.25
CA LEU A 78 45.74 -5.45 -15.61
C LEU A 78 46.68 -4.55 -14.80
N LYS A 79 46.75 -4.75 -13.47
CA LYS A 79 47.67 -4.01 -12.58
C LYS A 79 49.13 -4.19 -12.96
N SER A 80 49.54 -5.38 -13.38
CA SER A 80 50.92 -5.64 -13.81
C SER A 80 51.30 -4.89 -15.09
N GLN A 81 50.32 -4.59 -15.95
CA GLN A 81 50.50 -3.88 -17.22
C GLN A 81 50.35 -2.35 -17.08
N GLN A 82 49.66 -1.88 -16.03
CA GLN A 82 49.38 -0.47 -15.76
C GLN A 82 50.63 0.45 -15.77
N PRO A 83 51.79 0.09 -15.17
CA PRO A 83 52.96 0.98 -15.17
C PRO A 83 53.50 1.26 -16.58
N ALA A 84 53.27 0.35 -17.52
CA ALA A 84 53.74 0.46 -18.90
C ALA A 84 52.71 1.15 -19.83
N ILE A 85 51.45 1.26 -19.40
CA ILE A 85 50.34 1.76 -20.23
C ILE A 85 49.48 2.71 -19.38
N PRO A 86 49.83 4.01 -19.31
CA PRO A 86 49.12 4.99 -18.50
C PRO A 86 47.60 5.08 -18.80
N GLN A 87 47.20 4.78 -20.03
CA GLN A 87 45.80 4.78 -20.48
C GLN A 87 44.95 3.72 -19.75
N LEU A 88 45.55 2.69 -19.14
CA LEU A 88 44.82 1.69 -18.38
C LEU A 88 44.38 2.17 -17.00
N TRP A 89 44.88 3.30 -16.50
CA TRP A 89 44.64 3.75 -15.13
C TRP A 89 43.15 3.77 -14.77
N GLN A 90 42.32 4.42 -15.59
CA GLN A 90 40.87 4.50 -15.36
C GLN A 90 40.19 3.12 -15.43
N HIS A 91 40.61 2.26 -16.36
CA HIS A 91 40.06 0.90 -16.45
C HIS A 91 40.43 0.03 -15.24
N VAL A 92 41.64 0.20 -14.70
CA VAL A 92 42.08 -0.50 -13.48
C VAL A 92 41.27 -0.02 -12.28
N GLU A 93 41.07 1.29 -12.12
CA GLU A 93 40.24 1.84 -11.03
C GLU A 93 38.80 1.31 -11.09
N SER A 94 38.15 1.36 -12.26
CA SER A 94 36.80 0.81 -12.43
C SER A 94 36.74 -0.70 -12.15
N ALA A 95 37.74 -1.45 -12.60
CA ALA A 95 37.84 -2.88 -12.35
C ALA A 95 38.06 -3.20 -10.86
N GLU A 96 38.81 -2.37 -10.13
CA GLU A 96 38.96 -2.49 -8.68
C GLU A 96 37.64 -2.26 -7.95
N VAL A 97 36.90 -1.21 -8.31
CA VAL A 97 35.58 -0.91 -7.71
C VAL A 97 34.61 -2.07 -7.95
N LEU A 98 34.52 -2.58 -9.18
CA LEU A 98 33.68 -3.74 -9.50
C LEU A 98 34.10 -5.01 -8.75
N TYR A 99 35.40 -5.24 -8.59
CA TYR A 99 35.90 -6.36 -7.81
C TYR A 99 35.54 -6.23 -6.31
N ARG A 100 35.61 -5.00 -5.76
CA ARG A 100 35.13 -4.71 -4.40
C ARG A 100 33.64 -5.00 -4.25
N ILE A 101 32.82 -4.64 -5.24
CA ILE A 101 31.39 -4.99 -5.26
C ILE A 101 31.21 -6.52 -5.27
N LEU A 102 31.86 -7.25 -6.19
CA LEU A 102 31.79 -8.71 -6.25
C LEU A 102 32.23 -9.41 -4.95
N THR A 103 33.12 -8.78 -4.20
CA THR A 103 33.64 -9.32 -2.93
C THR A 103 32.95 -8.74 -1.69
N ALA A 104 32.03 -7.77 -1.85
CA ALA A 104 31.34 -7.05 -0.79
C ALA A 104 30.62 -7.96 0.20
N ASP A 105 30.88 -7.77 1.48
CA ASP A 105 30.14 -8.42 2.58
C ASP A 105 28.89 -7.62 2.97
N ALA A 106 28.20 -8.05 4.03
CA ALA A 106 27.01 -7.37 4.53
C ALA A 106 27.29 -5.97 5.10
N GLU A 107 28.54 -5.66 5.45
CA GLU A 107 28.97 -4.39 6.04
C GLU A 107 29.54 -3.40 5.03
N THR A 108 29.70 -3.82 3.78
CA THR A 108 30.19 -2.96 2.70
C THR A 108 29.13 -1.93 2.30
N ASP A 109 29.54 -0.66 2.13
CA ASP A 109 28.68 0.38 1.55
C ASP A 109 28.66 0.23 0.02
N LEU A 110 27.68 -0.53 -0.46
CA LEU A 110 27.54 -0.78 -1.89
C LEU A 110 27.13 0.49 -2.65
N ALA A 111 26.37 1.40 -2.05
CA ALA A 111 25.89 2.60 -2.73
C ALA A 111 27.06 3.52 -3.11
N GLU A 112 27.99 3.73 -2.16
CA GLU A 112 29.22 4.49 -2.41
C GLU A 112 30.06 3.88 -3.54
N LEU A 113 30.14 2.53 -3.60
CA LEU A 113 30.87 1.85 -4.66
C LEU A 113 30.20 2.00 -6.03
N PHE A 114 28.87 1.92 -6.11
CA PHE A 114 28.16 2.10 -7.39
C PHE A 114 28.28 3.53 -7.93
N ASP A 115 28.37 4.54 -7.07
CA ASP A 115 28.61 5.94 -7.49
C ASP A 115 29.98 6.16 -8.13
N GLN A 116 30.96 5.32 -7.81
CA GLN A 116 32.32 5.41 -8.35
C GLN A 116 32.43 4.77 -9.76
N ILE A 117 31.40 4.08 -10.26
CA ILE A 117 31.47 3.39 -11.55
C ILE A 117 31.18 4.33 -12.72
N PRO A 118 32.08 4.42 -13.71
CA PRO A 118 31.84 5.17 -14.95
C PRO A 118 30.68 4.62 -15.79
N GLU A 119 30.11 5.48 -16.63
CA GLU A 119 28.89 5.14 -17.41
C GLU A 119 29.10 4.00 -18.42
N ASP A 120 30.31 3.88 -18.97
CA ASP A 120 30.68 2.82 -19.93
C ASP A 120 30.84 1.43 -19.29
N TRP A 121 30.68 1.33 -17.96
CA TRP A 121 30.72 0.07 -17.19
C TRP A 121 29.36 -0.31 -16.59
N ALA A 122 28.27 0.32 -17.02
CA ALA A 122 26.94 0.10 -16.45
C ALA A 122 26.47 -1.36 -16.55
N ALA A 123 26.83 -2.08 -17.62
CA ALA A 123 26.46 -3.48 -17.81
C ALA A 123 27.18 -4.41 -16.81
N GLU A 124 28.46 -4.19 -16.58
CA GLU A 124 29.25 -4.94 -15.62
C GLU A 124 28.84 -4.64 -14.18
N ALA A 125 28.51 -3.38 -13.87
CA ALA A 125 27.96 -2.98 -12.58
C ALA A 125 26.65 -3.71 -12.28
N ALA A 126 25.76 -3.76 -13.26
CA ALA A 126 24.50 -4.49 -13.18
C ALA A 126 24.69 -5.99 -12.96
N ALA A 127 25.66 -6.61 -13.64
CA ALA A 127 25.97 -8.02 -13.44
C ALA A 127 26.56 -8.29 -12.05
N ALA A 128 27.49 -7.45 -11.59
CA ALA A 128 28.04 -7.53 -10.24
C ALA A 128 26.95 -7.37 -9.18
N PHE A 129 26.02 -6.42 -9.37
CA PHE A 129 24.88 -6.23 -8.48
C PHE A 129 24.01 -7.48 -8.35
N VAL A 130 23.62 -8.09 -9.48
CA VAL A 130 22.84 -9.32 -9.50
C VAL A 130 23.55 -10.43 -8.70
N PHE A 131 24.84 -10.61 -8.95
CA PHE A 131 25.65 -11.61 -8.24
C PHE A 131 25.65 -11.35 -6.73
N VAL A 132 25.86 -10.11 -6.30
CA VAL A 132 25.88 -9.73 -4.88
C VAL A 132 24.50 -9.95 -4.24
N CYS A 133 23.42 -9.63 -4.94
CA CYS A 133 22.06 -9.88 -4.46
C CYS A 133 21.77 -11.38 -4.25
N GLU A 134 22.23 -12.23 -5.17
CA GLU A 134 22.08 -13.69 -5.07
C GLU A 134 22.92 -14.26 -3.91
N ARG A 135 24.09 -13.67 -3.65
CA ARG A 135 25.03 -14.13 -2.61
C ARG A 135 24.67 -13.67 -1.19
N LEU A 136 24.42 -12.38 -0.99
CA LEU A 136 24.24 -11.81 0.36
C LEU A 136 22.87 -12.14 0.99
N GLN A 137 21.87 -12.52 0.19
CA GLN A 137 20.52 -12.87 0.63
C GLN A 137 19.94 -11.90 1.70
N VAL A 138 18.97 -12.37 2.50
CA VAL A 138 18.03 -11.57 3.32
C VAL A 138 18.70 -10.58 4.30
N PHE A 139 19.96 -10.80 4.68
CA PHE A 139 20.61 -10.05 5.76
C PHE A 139 21.01 -8.62 5.39
N ALA A 140 21.09 -8.27 4.10
CA ALA A 140 21.53 -6.94 3.64
C ALA A 140 20.52 -6.20 2.74
N VAL A 141 19.23 -6.56 2.79
CA VAL A 141 18.19 -6.03 1.87
C VAL A 141 18.14 -4.50 1.83
N HIS A 142 18.36 -3.81 2.96
CA HIS A 142 18.41 -2.34 2.98
C HIS A 142 19.54 -1.79 2.11
N ARG A 143 20.77 -2.30 2.28
CA ARG A 143 21.95 -1.84 1.53
C ARG A 143 21.87 -2.22 0.05
N LEU A 144 21.34 -3.40 -0.25
CA LEU A 144 21.11 -3.82 -1.64
C LEU A 144 20.06 -2.93 -2.33
N ARG A 145 19.02 -2.48 -1.61
CA ARG A 145 18.08 -1.47 -2.14
C ARG A 145 18.71 -0.12 -2.34
N GLU A 146 19.61 0.28 -1.46
CA GLU A 146 20.32 1.54 -1.60
C GLU A 146 21.22 1.47 -2.85
N ALA A 147 22.03 0.43 -2.97
CA ALA A 147 22.82 0.16 -4.18
C ALA A 147 22.00 0.10 -5.47
N TYR A 148 20.81 -0.53 -5.44
CA TYR A 148 19.87 -0.54 -6.57
C TYR A 148 19.52 0.86 -7.07
N GLN A 149 19.43 1.84 -6.17
CA GLN A 149 19.07 3.21 -6.51
C GLN A 149 20.20 3.96 -7.21
N HIS A 150 21.44 3.48 -7.09
CA HIS A 150 22.62 4.06 -7.72
C HIS A 150 22.95 3.36 -9.06
N LEU A 151 22.24 2.29 -9.39
CA LEU A 151 22.33 1.67 -10.71
C LEU A 151 21.68 2.53 -11.79
N LYS A 152 22.48 2.92 -12.77
CA LYS A 152 22.04 3.64 -13.97
C LYS A 152 21.35 2.69 -14.96
N LEU A 153 20.19 2.14 -14.57
CA LEU A 153 19.47 1.12 -15.33
C LEU A 153 19.22 1.50 -16.79
N TYR A 154 18.97 2.80 -17.05
CA TYR A 154 18.73 3.34 -18.40
C TYR A 154 19.94 3.24 -19.35
N GLN A 155 21.14 2.97 -18.84
CA GLN A 155 22.37 2.82 -19.64
C GLN A 155 22.68 1.35 -19.98
N ILE A 156 21.97 0.40 -19.36
CA ILE A 156 22.19 -1.03 -19.57
C ILE A 156 21.47 -1.46 -20.87
N LYS A 157 22.23 -1.89 -21.86
CA LYS A 157 21.69 -2.40 -23.14
C LYS A 157 21.23 -3.86 -23.09
N ASP A 158 21.67 -4.61 -22.08
CA ASP A 158 21.29 -6.01 -21.87
C ASP A 158 19.92 -6.09 -21.16
N GLU A 159 18.85 -6.28 -21.94
CA GLU A 159 17.49 -6.38 -21.43
C GLU A 159 17.30 -7.55 -20.45
N ALA A 160 17.99 -8.68 -20.68
CA ALA A 160 17.86 -9.84 -19.80
C ALA A 160 18.39 -9.53 -18.40
N LEU A 161 19.46 -8.74 -18.33
CA LEU A 161 20.05 -8.30 -17.07
C LEU A 161 19.12 -7.32 -16.32
N VAL A 162 18.52 -6.36 -17.04
CA VAL A 162 17.53 -5.43 -16.46
C VAL A 162 16.35 -6.20 -15.87
N VAL A 163 15.78 -7.16 -16.62
CA VAL A 163 14.67 -8.01 -16.15
C VAL A 163 15.05 -8.81 -14.89
N LYS A 164 16.30 -9.30 -14.81
CA LYS A 164 16.78 -10.04 -13.64
C LYS A 164 16.88 -9.13 -12.41
N ILE A 165 17.37 -7.91 -12.58
CA ILE A 165 17.47 -6.90 -11.53
C ILE A 165 16.08 -6.49 -11.02
N GLU A 166 15.14 -6.18 -11.91
CA GLU A 166 13.78 -5.81 -11.54
C GLU A 166 13.08 -6.92 -10.74
N ARG A 167 13.30 -8.18 -11.14
CA ARG A 167 12.79 -9.35 -10.40
C ARG A 167 13.35 -9.43 -8.98
N ILE A 168 14.62 -9.11 -8.78
CA ILE A 168 15.26 -9.06 -7.45
C ILE A 168 14.65 -7.92 -6.63
N ALA A 169 14.53 -6.73 -7.20
CA ALA A 169 13.94 -5.57 -6.53
C ALA A 169 12.49 -5.84 -6.10
N GLN A 170 11.70 -6.51 -6.94
CA GLN A 170 10.33 -6.89 -6.65
C GLN A 170 10.21 -7.84 -5.45
N LYS A 171 11.16 -8.78 -5.27
CA LYS A 171 11.21 -9.66 -4.08
C LYS A 171 11.44 -8.87 -2.79
N TRP A 172 12.31 -7.87 -2.81
CA TRP A 172 12.54 -7.06 -1.61
C TRP A 172 11.31 -6.30 -1.18
N VAL A 173 10.54 -5.83 -2.16
CA VAL A 173 9.30 -5.08 -1.97
C VAL A 173 8.21 -5.95 -1.37
N SER A 174 8.11 -7.22 -1.78
CA SER A 174 7.16 -8.17 -1.19
C SER A 174 7.48 -8.50 0.27
N ASP A 175 8.76 -8.51 0.65
CA ASP A 175 9.18 -8.91 2.00
C ASP A 175 9.00 -7.83 3.07
N GLN A 176 8.81 -6.56 2.67
CA GLN A 176 8.35 -5.55 3.63
C GLN A 176 6.84 -5.70 3.81
N PRO A 177 6.36 -6.05 5.03
CA PRO A 177 4.92 -6.06 5.26
C PRO A 177 4.41 -4.67 4.89
N LEU A 178 3.42 -4.60 4.00
CA LEU A 178 2.70 -3.37 3.70
C LEU A 178 2.12 -2.88 5.02
N LYS A 179 2.88 -2.06 5.74
CA LYS A 179 2.42 -1.28 6.87
C LYS A 179 1.66 -0.11 6.28
N TRP A 180 0.54 -0.45 5.63
CA TRP A 180 -0.49 0.54 5.37
C TRP A 180 -0.80 1.19 6.72
N PRO A 181 -1.00 2.51 6.77
CA PRO A 181 -1.62 3.10 7.93
C PRO A 181 -3.03 2.54 7.94
N ILE A 182 -3.21 1.41 8.63
CA ILE A 182 -4.43 1.17 9.35
C ILE A 182 -4.65 2.49 10.06
N HIS A 183 -5.67 3.25 9.62
CA HIS A 183 -6.05 4.49 10.28
C HIS A 183 -5.85 4.22 11.76
N GLN A 184 -4.89 4.91 12.40
CA GLN A 184 -4.61 4.69 13.80
C GLN A 184 -5.83 5.25 14.53
N LEU A 185 -6.90 4.48 14.50
CA LEU A 185 -8.14 4.74 15.18
C LEU A 185 -7.75 4.54 16.63
N LYS A 186 -7.30 5.65 17.24
CA LYS A 186 -6.99 5.70 18.66
C LYS A 186 -8.31 5.38 19.35
N LEU A 187 -8.34 4.25 20.05
CA LEU A 187 -9.46 3.95 20.93
C LEU A 187 -9.56 5.08 21.95
N PRO A 188 -10.74 5.70 22.14
CA PRO A 188 -10.93 6.58 23.27
C PRO A 188 -10.66 5.76 24.55
N LEU A 189 -9.94 6.36 25.51
CA LEU A 189 -9.48 5.72 26.76
C LEU A 189 -10.59 5.12 27.64
N ARG A 190 -11.87 5.28 27.27
CA ARG A 190 -13.05 4.72 27.93
C ARG A 190 -14.14 4.41 26.89
N PHE A 191 -13.97 3.31 26.17
CA PHE A 191 -15.00 2.80 25.26
C PHE A 191 -15.86 1.76 26.00
N ALA A 192 -17.19 1.87 25.96
CA ALA A 192 -18.04 0.78 26.41
C ALA A 192 -18.11 -0.29 25.31
N PRO A 193 -17.90 -1.57 25.63
CA PRO A 193 -17.57 -2.61 24.63
C PRO A 193 -18.64 -2.88 23.57
N PHE A 194 -19.89 -2.45 23.80
CA PHE A 194 -21.06 -2.79 22.96
C PHE A 194 -22.00 -1.60 22.69
N ASN A 195 -21.47 -0.37 22.65
CA ASN A 195 -22.29 0.84 22.67
C ASN A 195 -23.03 1.15 21.35
N HIS A 196 -22.34 1.03 20.22
CA HIS A 196 -22.82 1.64 18.98
C HIS A 196 -23.44 0.64 18.02
N GLY A 197 -22.99 -0.62 17.99
CA GLY A 197 -23.58 -1.69 17.18
C GLY A 197 -23.69 -1.37 15.68
N ASP A 198 -23.04 -0.29 15.26
CA ASP A 198 -23.16 0.33 13.95
C ASP A 198 -21.74 0.71 13.48
N ALA A 199 -21.33 0.05 12.40
CA ALA A 199 -20.03 0.23 11.79
C ALA A 199 -19.86 1.61 11.08
N SER A 200 -20.91 2.43 11.02
CA SER A 200 -20.80 3.83 10.61
C SER A 200 -20.09 4.70 11.66
N ASN A 201 -20.10 4.29 12.94
CA ASN A 201 -19.56 5.08 14.04
C ASN A 201 -18.02 4.95 14.11
N PRO A 202 -17.25 6.05 14.05
CA PRO A 202 -15.78 6.01 14.14
C PRO A 202 -15.22 5.34 15.40
N ALA A 203 -15.91 5.46 16.54
CA ALA A 203 -15.49 4.81 17.78
C ALA A 203 -15.74 3.29 17.72
N GLU A 204 -16.82 2.85 17.07
CA GLU A 204 -17.08 1.44 16.79
C GLU A 204 -16.02 0.89 15.83
N LEU A 205 -15.66 1.63 14.78
CA LEU A 205 -14.59 1.25 13.85
C LEU A 205 -13.24 1.09 14.56
N ALA A 206 -12.93 1.96 15.53
CA ALA A 206 -11.75 1.84 16.38
C ALA A 206 -11.79 0.56 17.21
N ALA A 207 -12.95 0.20 17.76
CA ALA A 207 -13.14 -1.04 18.50
C ALA A 207 -13.11 -2.29 17.61
N LEU A 208 -13.62 -2.22 16.38
CA LEU A 208 -13.65 -3.34 15.44
C LEU A 208 -12.26 -3.63 14.85
N PHE A 209 -11.51 -2.57 14.53
CA PHE A 209 -10.32 -2.64 13.67
C PHE A 209 -9.05 -2.02 14.27
N GLY A 210 -9.13 -1.41 15.45
CA GLY A 210 -7.97 -0.89 16.16
C GLY A 210 -6.99 -2.00 16.51
N ARG A 211 -5.69 -1.69 16.47
CA ARG A 211 -4.67 -2.59 17.00
C ARG A 211 -4.76 -2.53 18.52
N SER A 212 -4.95 -3.66 19.20
CA SER A 212 -4.70 -3.71 20.63
C SER A 212 -3.24 -3.35 20.91
N THR A 213 -2.97 -2.73 22.06
CA THR A 213 -1.61 -2.45 22.55
C THR A 213 -0.76 -3.72 22.67
N ALA A 214 -1.38 -4.90 22.76
CA ALA A 214 -0.73 -6.21 22.82
C ALA A 214 -0.44 -6.85 21.44
N GLY A 215 -0.85 -6.21 20.33
CA GLY A 215 -0.37 -6.54 19.00
C GLY A 215 -1.24 -7.47 18.14
N ARG A 216 -1.55 -6.94 16.95
CA ARG A 216 -1.77 -7.60 15.63
C ARG A 216 -3.13 -8.17 15.24
N ARG A 217 -4.14 -8.29 16.10
CA ARG A 217 -5.44 -8.86 15.68
C ARG A 217 -6.58 -7.83 15.74
N PRO A 218 -7.33 -7.59 14.64
CA PRO A 218 -8.56 -6.81 14.69
C PRO A 218 -9.56 -7.53 15.59
N ALA A 219 -10.14 -6.80 16.54
CA ALA A 219 -10.75 -7.38 17.72
C ALA A 219 -12.02 -8.21 17.47
N PHE A 220 -12.73 -7.93 16.38
CA PHE A 220 -14.07 -8.48 16.19
C PHE A 220 -14.10 -9.82 15.45
N TRP A 221 -13.18 -10.03 14.51
CA TRP A 221 -13.17 -11.21 13.62
C TRP A 221 -11.97 -12.12 13.83
N SER A 222 -11.08 -11.81 14.78
CA SER A 222 -9.95 -12.67 15.07
C SER A 222 -10.44 -14.04 15.53
N GLY A 223 -9.92 -15.10 14.91
CA GLY A 223 -10.33 -16.48 15.20
C GLY A 223 -11.51 -16.97 14.35
N HIS A 224 -12.33 -16.08 13.78
CA HIS A 224 -13.47 -16.50 12.97
C HIS A 224 -13.01 -17.21 11.68
N PRO A 225 -13.38 -18.48 11.43
CA PRO A 225 -12.87 -19.25 10.29
C PRO A 225 -13.15 -18.57 8.94
N LEU A 226 -14.36 -18.03 8.78
CA LEU A 226 -14.74 -17.33 7.56
C LEU A 226 -13.85 -16.11 7.26
N PHE A 227 -13.42 -15.36 8.28
CA PHE A 227 -12.53 -14.23 8.07
C PHE A 227 -11.18 -14.69 7.51
N ASN A 228 -10.61 -15.75 8.07
CA ASN A 228 -9.35 -16.32 7.59
C ASN A 228 -9.48 -16.78 6.13
N THR A 229 -10.54 -17.53 5.82
CA THR A 229 -10.82 -18.01 4.46
C THR A 229 -10.97 -16.86 3.46
N LEU A 230 -11.77 -15.84 3.79
CA LEU A 230 -12.01 -14.70 2.90
C LEU A 230 -10.80 -13.77 2.78
N SER A 231 -9.99 -13.64 3.83
CA SER A 231 -8.77 -12.82 3.81
C SER A 231 -7.74 -13.36 2.82
N GLN A 232 -7.78 -14.66 2.53
CA GLN A 232 -6.88 -15.36 1.60
C GLN A 232 -7.56 -15.71 0.27
N ALA A 233 -8.83 -15.30 0.08
CA ALA A 233 -9.58 -15.63 -1.13
C ALA A 233 -8.89 -15.06 -2.38
N ARG A 234 -8.73 -15.93 -3.39
CA ARG A 234 -8.18 -15.61 -4.71
C ARG A 234 -9.22 -15.68 -5.83
N THR A 235 -10.44 -16.06 -5.50
CA THR A 235 -11.56 -16.22 -6.43
C THR A 235 -12.78 -15.47 -5.90
N PRO A 236 -13.72 -15.06 -6.76
CA PRO A 236 -14.90 -14.34 -6.34
C PRO A 236 -15.76 -15.18 -5.39
N ARG A 237 -16.24 -14.56 -4.31
CA ARG A 237 -17.07 -15.22 -3.29
C ARG A 237 -18.36 -14.45 -3.06
N VAL A 238 -19.43 -15.18 -2.77
CA VAL A 238 -20.68 -14.61 -2.23
C VAL A 238 -20.77 -14.99 -0.77
N ILE A 239 -21.12 -14.02 0.07
CA ILE A 239 -21.26 -14.16 1.51
C ILE A 239 -22.68 -13.73 1.86
N SER A 240 -23.47 -14.66 2.38
CA SER A 240 -24.80 -14.37 2.89
C SER A 240 -24.79 -14.35 4.41
N GLY A 241 -25.63 -13.50 4.99
CA GLY A 241 -25.79 -13.40 6.44
C GLY A 241 -26.98 -12.54 6.81
N GLU A 242 -27.63 -12.89 7.91
CA GLU A 242 -28.76 -12.14 8.45
C GLU A 242 -28.37 -10.71 8.83
N ALA A 243 -29.37 -9.81 8.92
CA ALA A 243 -29.16 -8.48 9.48
C ALA A 243 -28.59 -8.57 10.90
N GLY A 244 -27.57 -7.77 11.20
CA GLY A 244 -26.91 -7.78 12.50
C GLY A 244 -25.88 -8.90 12.73
N SER A 245 -25.69 -9.82 11.77
CA SER A 245 -24.64 -10.85 11.80
C SER A 245 -23.21 -10.31 11.78
N GLY A 246 -23.02 -9.00 11.63
CA GLY A 246 -21.72 -8.39 11.43
C GLY A 246 -21.27 -8.38 9.96
N ARG A 247 -22.11 -8.78 9.00
CA ARG A 247 -21.80 -8.78 7.56
C ARG A 247 -21.07 -7.51 7.08
N THR A 248 -21.64 -6.34 7.35
CA THR A 248 -21.05 -5.03 7.01
C THR A 248 -19.71 -4.81 7.70
N ALA A 249 -19.59 -5.19 8.98
CA ALA A 249 -18.32 -5.10 9.71
C ALA A 249 -17.25 -6.04 9.10
N LEU A 250 -17.62 -7.24 8.65
CA LEU A 250 -16.71 -8.15 7.95
C LEU A 250 -16.29 -7.58 6.58
N GLY A 251 -17.24 -7.01 5.83
CA GLY A 251 -16.96 -6.36 4.56
C GLY A 251 -16.00 -5.18 4.71
N LEU A 252 -16.24 -4.31 5.70
CA LEU A 252 -15.32 -3.22 6.05
C LEU A 252 -13.96 -3.74 6.48
N ALA A 253 -13.90 -4.82 7.27
CA ALA A 253 -12.65 -5.46 7.63
C ALA A 253 -11.87 -5.80 6.35
N LEU A 254 -12.45 -6.58 5.45
CA LEU A 254 -11.78 -7.12 4.27
C LEU A 254 -11.50 -6.07 3.18
N GLY A 255 -12.33 -5.04 3.07
CA GLY A 255 -12.27 -4.03 2.01
C GLY A 255 -11.56 -2.73 2.40
N LYS A 256 -11.52 -2.39 3.70
CA LYS A 256 -10.97 -1.11 4.19
C LYS A 256 -9.81 -1.27 5.16
N TYR A 257 -9.85 -2.27 6.06
CA TYR A 257 -8.93 -2.36 7.21
C TYR A 257 -7.93 -3.53 7.18
N VAL A 258 -8.19 -4.60 6.43
CA VAL A 258 -7.25 -5.70 6.18
C VAL A 258 -6.30 -5.24 5.09
N THR A 259 -5.20 -4.66 5.54
CA THR A 259 -4.21 -4.04 4.68
C THR A 259 -2.88 -4.74 4.92
N GLY A 260 -2.49 -5.59 3.99
CA GLY A 260 -1.23 -6.30 4.10
C GLY A 260 -0.75 -6.84 2.78
N LEU A 261 -1.66 -7.34 1.94
CA LEU A 261 -1.29 -7.98 0.68
C LEU A 261 -2.11 -7.48 -0.52
N HIS A 262 -3.34 -6.96 -0.33
CA HIS A 262 -4.20 -6.55 -1.43
C HIS A 262 -4.53 -5.05 -1.40
N LEU A 263 -4.61 -4.43 -2.59
CA LEU A 263 -5.28 -3.13 -2.76
C LEU A 263 -6.79 -3.37 -2.66
N SER A 264 -7.34 -3.14 -1.48
CA SER A 264 -8.74 -3.45 -1.17
C SER A 264 -9.61 -2.21 -1.19
N PHE A 265 -10.82 -2.35 -1.72
CA PHE A 265 -11.82 -1.29 -1.80
C PHE A 265 -13.20 -1.81 -1.34
N TYR A 266 -13.80 -1.14 -0.36
CA TYR A 266 -15.14 -1.45 0.15
C TYR A 266 -16.18 -0.51 -0.45
N VAL A 267 -17.33 -1.05 -0.85
CA VAL A 267 -18.45 -0.32 -1.42
C VAL A 267 -19.75 -0.78 -0.78
N ALA A 268 -20.61 0.17 -0.43
CA ALA A 268 -22.00 -0.10 -0.08
C ALA A 268 -22.89 0.08 -1.31
N GLY A 269 -23.83 -0.84 -1.52
CA GLY A 269 -24.74 -0.85 -2.66
C GLY A 269 -24.11 -1.39 -3.95
N LEU A 270 -24.74 -1.07 -5.09
CA LEU A 270 -24.31 -1.50 -6.43
C LEU A 270 -23.73 -0.32 -7.23
N PRO A 271 -22.40 -0.11 -7.21
CA PRO A 271 -21.78 0.98 -7.96
C PRO A 271 -21.68 0.67 -9.46
N ASP A 272 -21.70 1.71 -10.29
CA ASP A 272 -21.30 1.63 -11.69
C ASP A 272 -19.76 1.59 -11.84
N ASP A 273 -19.28 1.33 -13.06
CA ASP A 273 -17.85 1.21 -13.33
C ASP A 273 -17.08 2.54 -13.18
N ALA A 274 -17.73 3.68 -13.42
CA ALA A 274 -17.09 4.99 -13.29
C ALA A 274 -16.84 5.32 -11.81
N TRP A 275 -17.82 5.02 -10.95
CA TRP A 275 -17.70 5.17 -9.51
C TRP A 275 -16.63 4.24 -8.94
N LEU A 276 -16.59 2.97 -9.39
CA LEU A 276 -15.56 2.02 -8.99
C LEU A 276 -14.15 2.49 -9.39
N LEU A 277 -13.99 3.01 -10.61
CA LEU A 277 -12.73 3.59 -11.08
C LEU A 277 -12.28 4.76 -10.19
N GLY A 278 -13.17 5.71 -9.90
CA GLY A 278 -12.85 6.81 -8.98
C GLY A 278 -12.46 6.32 -7.59
N GLY A 279 -13.16 5.31 -7.08
CA GLY A 279 -12.82 4.64 -5.83
C GLY A 279 -11.42 4.03 -5.80
N TYR A 280 -11.05 3.25 -6.82
CA TYR A 280 -9.70 2.67 -6.90
C TYR A 280 -8.61 3.71 -7.17
N ALA A 281 -8.89 4.75 -7.95
CA ALA A 281 -7.97 5.87 -8.13
C ALA A 281 -7.70 6.56 -6.77
N GLY A 282 -8.72 6.75 -5.95
CA GLY A 282 -8.58 7.25 -4.58
C GLY A 282 -7.75 6.32 -3.69
N ARG A 283 -7.98 5.00 -3.76
CA ARG A 283 -7.18 4.01 -2.99
C ARG A 283 -5.73 3.94 -3.43
N LEU A 284 -5.44 4.11 -4.72
CA LEU A 284 -4.07 4.24 -5.23
C LEU A 284 -3.44 5.56 -4.77
N MET A 285 -4.19 6.66 -4.77
CA MET A 285 -3.72 7.93 -4.22
C MET A 285 -3.36 7.81 -2.73
N ASP A 286 -4.21 7.17 -1.93
CA ASP A 286 -3.90 6.84 -0.53
C ASP A 286 -2.59 6.04 -0.44
N ALA A 287 -2.43 5.00 -1.28
CA ALA A 287 -1.20 4.21 -1.31
C ALA A 287 0.03 5.07 -1.56
N ILE A 288 -0.05 5.99 -2.51
CA ILE A 288 1.04 6.88 -2.89
C ILE A 288 1.37 7.84 -1.75
N ARG A 289 0.35 8.42 -1.10
CA ARG A 289 0.53 9.32 0.03
C ARG A 289 1.23 8.64 1.20
N TYR A 290 0.86 7.40 1.49
CA TYR A 290 1.38 6.68 2.65
C TYR A 290 2.65 5.87 2.36
N LEU A 291 2.88 5.48 1.10
CA LEU A 291 4.00 4.64 0.67
C LEU A 291 4.67 5.22 -0.58
N PRO A 292 5.08 6.50 -0.57
CA PRO A 292 5.60 7.19 -1.76
C PRO A 292 6.85 6.53 -2.32
N ALA A 293 7.66 5.88 -1.47
CA ALA A 293 8.84 5.13 -1.90
C ALA A 293 8.51 3.96 -2.85
N ARG A 294 7.28 3.43 -2.88
CA ARG A 294 6.87 2.37 -3.82
C ARG A 294 6.78 2.86 -5.26
N LEU A 295 6.70 4.17 -5.49
CA LEU A 295 6.72 4.74 -6.83
C LEU A 295 8.03 4.46 -7.57
N ILE A 296 9.12 4.12 -6.88
CA ILE A 296 10.38 3.70 -7.51
C ILE A 296 10.23 2.45 -8.39
N LEU A 297 9.18 1.66 -8.15
CA LEU A 297 8.92 0.41 -8.88
C LEU A 297 8.20 0.65 -10.20
N LEU A 298 7.80 1.88 -10.47
CA LEU A 298 7.09 2.24 -11.68
C LEU A 298 8.07 2.66 -12.76
N THR A 299 7.91 2.08 -13.95
CA THR A 299 8.60 2.57 -15.14
C THR A 299 7.97 3.87 -15.63
N THR A 300 8.62 4.58 -16.56
CA THR A 300 8.06 5.77 -17.22
C THR A 300 6.67 5.52 -17.83
N ALA A 301 6.45 4.34 -18.43
CA ALA A 301 5.13 3.97 -18.97
C ALA A 301 4.08 3.82 -17.86
N ASP A 302 4.50 3.36 -16.69
CA ASP A 302 3.61 3.12 -15.56
C ASP A 302 3.24 4.42 -14.85
N TYR A 303 4.16 5.38 -14.79
CA TYR A 303 3.85 6.75 -14.34
C TYR A 303 2.80 7.41 -15.23
N LYS A 304 2.90 7.27 -16.56
CA LYS A 304 1.89 7.77 -17.50
C LYS A 304 0.54 7.09 -17.25
N LEU A 305 0.54 5.76 -17.18
CA LEU A 305 -0.68 4.98 -16.96
C LEU A 305 -1.35 5.31 -15.62
N LEU A 306 -0.56 5.47 -14.56
CA LEU A 306 -1.05 5.89 -13.26
C LEU A 306 -1.61 7.32 -13.31
N ALA A 307 -0.92 8.25 -13.97
CA ALA A 307 -1.38 9.62 -14.12
C ALA A 307 -2.72 9.70 -14.89
N GLU A 308 -2.83 8.98 -16.00
CA GLU A 308 -4.08 8.86 -16.76
C GLU A 308 -5.21 8.28 -15.90
N LEU A 309 -4.95 7.21 -15.15
CA LEU A 309 -5.95 6.62 -14.24
C LEU A 309 -6.40 7.59 -13.15
N LEU A 310 -5.48 8.33 -12.53
CA LEU A 310 -5.80 9.33 -11.52
C LEU A 310 -6.61 10.49 -12.12
N CYS A 311 -6.24 10.96 -13.32
CA CYS A 311 -6.98 12.00 -14.04
C CYS A 311 -8.40 11.54 -14.41
N THR A 312 -8.56 10.32 -14.92
CA THR A 312 -9.87 9.78 -15.31
C THR A 312 -10.75 9.49 -14.08
N GLY A 313 -10.19 8.94 -13.00
CA GLY A 313 -10.94 8.54 -11.81
C GLY A 313 -11.27 9.68 -10.84
N LEU A 314 -10.34 10.61 -10.61
CA LEU A 314 -10.50 11.69 -9.61
C LEU A 314 -10.74 13.07 -10.25
N GLY A 315 -10.40 13.22 -11.53
CA GLY A 315 -10.23 14.52 -12.16
C GLY A 315 -8.84 15.10 -11.90
N LYS A 316 -8.25 15.69 -12.95
CA LYS A 316 -6.90 16.28 -12.91
C LYS A 316 -6.69 17.30 -11.78
N PRO A 317 -7.61 18.25 -11.51
CA PRO A 317 -7.42 19.22 -10.41
C PRO A 317 -7.35 18.55 -9.03
N ALA A 318 -8.21 17.57 -8.76
CA ALA A 318 -8.23 16.84 -7.49
C ALA A 318 -6.95 16.00 -7.33
N ALA A 319 -6.56 15.26 -8.36
CA ALA A 319 -5.33 14.46 -8.35
C ALA A 319 -4.07 15.31 -8.09
N LEU A 320 -3.95 16.47 -8.73
CA LEU A 320 -2.83 17.40 -8.48
C LEU A 320 -2.87 17.97 -7.06
N GLY A 321 -4.06 18.33 -6.57
CA GLY A 321 -4.25 18.82 -5.20
C GLY A 321 -3.77 17.79 -4.18
N ASP A 322 -4.21 16.54 -4.30
CA ASP A 322 -3.85 15.47 -3.38
C ASP A 322 -2.37 15.11 -3.43
N LEU A 323 -1.74 15.08 -4.62
CA LEU A 323 -0.32 14.81 -4.75
C LEU A 323 0.54 15.93 -4.15
N ARG A 324 0.15 17.19 -4.33
CA ARG A 324 0.87 18.32 -3.71
C ARG A 324 0.72 18.35 -2.19
N ASN A 325 -0.41 17.86 -1.69
CA ASN A 325 -0.68 17.72 -0.26
C ASN A 325 -0.18 16.40 0.34
N ALA A 326 0.44 15.53 -0.46
CA ALA A 326 1.05 14.30 0.01
C ALA A 326 2.29 14.65 0.85
N GLN A 327 2.09 14.86 2.15
CA GLN A 327 3.18 15.01 3.10
C GLN A 327 3.93 13.69 3.20
N VAL A 328 5.17 13.66 2.71
CA VAL A 328 6.10 12.58 3.02
C VAL A 328 6.65 12.84 4.41
N ASP A 329 6.38 11.92 5.34
CA ASP A 329 6.94 11.93 6.69
C ASP A 329 8.46 12.21 6.61
N PRO A 330 9.03 13.18 7.35
CA PRO A 330 10.44 13.59 7.25
C PRO A 330 11.47 12.51 7.63
N ALA A 331 11.05 11.27 7.90
CA ALA A 331 11.94 10.14 8.13
C ALA A 331 13.03 9.98 7.03
N PRO A 332 14.19 9.37 7.34
CA PRO A 332 15.24 9.09 6.36
C PRO A 332 14.68 8.35 5.12
N GLY A 333 14.95 8.89 3.92
CA GLY A 333 14.37 8.42 2.65
C GLY A 333 13.17 9.24 2.13
N SER A 334 12.69 10.21 2.92
CA SER A 334 11.56 11.09 2.57
C SER A 334 11.81 11.98 1.35
N GLU A 335 13.04 12.47 1.16
CA GLU A 335 13.41 13.30 0.02
C GLU A 335 13.23 12.58 -1.33
N ARG A 336 13.56 11.28 -1.37
CA ARG A 336 13.36 10.44 -2.56
C ARG A 336 11.87 10.19 -2.82
N GLY A 337 11.09 9.92 -1.76
CA GLY A 337 9.63 9.84 -1.87
C GLY A 337 9.02 11.12 -2.46
N GLN A 338 9.50 12.28 -2.01
CA GLN A 338 9.09 13.58 -2.55
C GLN A 338 9.51 13.77 -4.01
N ALA A 339 10.68 13.28 -4.42
CA ALA A 339 11.12 13.34 -5.81
C ALA A 339 10.20 12.53 -6.74
N PHE A 340 9.80 11.32 -6.34
CA PHE A 340 8.86 10.51 -7.11
C PHE A 340 7.46 11.12 -7.18
N ILE A 341 6.98 11.74 -6.09
CA ILE A 341 5.73 12.49 -6.11
C ILE A 341 5.83 13.67 -7.09
N ARG A 342 6.92 14.45 -7.06
CA ARG A 342 7.13 15.56 -8.01
C ARG A 342 7.13 15.07 -9.46
N GLN A 343 7.76 13.93 -9.73
CA GLN A 343 7.73 13.29 -11.04
C GLN A 343 6.28 12.92 -11.43
N LEU A 344 5.52 12.27 -10.55
CA LEU A 344 4.11 11.94 -10.80
C LEU A 344 3.25 13.19 -11.01
N VAL A 345 3.49 14.28 -10.27
CA VAL A 345 2.82 15.58 -10.48
C VAL A 345 3.06 16.10 -11.91
N GLN A 346 4.26 15.95 -12.47
CA GLN A 346 4.54 16.32 -13.85
C GLN A 346 3.73 15.45 -14.84
N TYR A 347 3.68 14.13 -14.63
CA TYR A 347 2.88 13.24 -15.47
C TYR A 347 1.38 13.56 -15.40
N VAL A 348 0.84 13.79 -14.20
CA VAL A 348 -0.57 14.20 -14.03
C VAL A 348 -0.82 15.58 -14.68
N GLY A 349 0.14 16.49 -14.58
CA GLY A 349 0.09 17.80 -15.24
C GLY A 349 0.02 17.70 -16.77
N ASN A 350 0.62 16.67 -17.35
CA ASN A 350 0.67 16.46 -18.80
C ASN A 350 -0.36 15.43 -19.31
N ALA A 351 -0.99 14.66 -18.43
CA ALA A 351 -1.98 13.67 -18.80
C ALA A 351 -3.33 14.31 -19.14
N ASP A 352 -4.00 13.72 -20.12
CA ASP A 352 -5.39 13.97 -20.45
C ASP A 352 -6.25 12.82 -19.91
N ALA A 353 -7.52 13.11 -19.58
CA ALA A 353 -8.45 12.07 -19.19
C ALA A 353 -8.75 11.18 -20.41
N GLY A 354 -8.27 9.95 -20.37
CA GLY A 354 -8.38 9.00 -21.49
C GLY A 354 -9.65 8.15 -21.38
N ASN A 355 -10.47 8.13 -22.43
CA ASN A 355 -11.60 7.21 -22.57
C ASN A 355 -11.16 5.73 -22.58
N SER A 356 -9.91 5.45 -22.98
CA SER A 356 -9.32 4.11 -23.00
C SER A 356 -9.24 3.47 -21.61
N ILE A 357 -8.92 4.27 -20.58
CA ILE A 357 -8.84 3.78 -19.20
C ILE A 357 -10.21 3.37 -18.69
N GLN A 358 -11.26 4.13 -19.02
CA GLN A 358 -12.61 3.85 -18.51
C GLN A 358 -13.13 2.46 -18.92
N ALA A 359 -12.86 2.02 -20.15
CA ALA A 359 -13.28 0.69 -20.61
C ALA A 359 -12.38 -0.44 -20.06
N GLY A 360 -11.08 -0.16 -19.86
CA GLY A 360 -10.06 -1.15 -19.45
C GLY A 360 -9.65 -1.10 -17.98
N TRP A 361 -10.36 -0.33 -17.15
CA TRP A 361 -9.88 0.03 -15.81
C TRP A 361 -9.53 -1.16 -14.91
N PRO A 362 -10.25 -2.31 -14.91
CA PRO A 362 -9.93 -3.40 -14.00
C PRO A 362 -8.52 -3.94 -14.24
N ARG A 363 -8.14 -4.07 -15.52
CA ARG A 363 -6.81 -4.53 -15.95
C ARG A 363 -5.73 -3.54 -15.52
N VAL A 364 -6.01 -2.24 -15.70
CA VAL A 364 -5.07 -1.16 -15.38
C VAL A 364 -4.82 -1.10 -13.88
N VAL A 365 -5.87 -1.11 -13.05
CA VAL A 365 -5.76 -1.12 -11.59
C VAL A 365 -4.97 -2.33 -11.11
N SER A 366 -5.29 -3.53 -11.61
CA SER A 366 -4.57 -4.76 -11.25
C SER A 366 -3.12 -4.78 -11.68
N ALA A 367 -2.77 -4.16 -12.82
CA ALA A 367 -1.40 -4.03 -13.27
C ALA A 367 -0.61 -3.05 -12.39
N LEU A 368 -1.18 -1.86 -12.12
CA LEU A 368 -0.55 -0.84 -11.27
C LEU A 368 -0.38 -1.33 -9.82
N ALA A 369 -1.41 -1.97 -9.25
CA ALA A 369 -1.31 -2.54 -7.90
C ALA A 369 -0.18 -3.58 -7.81
N ARG A 370 -0.06 -4.50 -8.78
CA ARG A 370 1.05 -5.47 -8.79
C ARG A 370 2.42 -4.82 -8.90
N ARG A 371 2.55 -3.77 -9.71
CA ARG A 371 3.81 -3.00 -9.87
C ARG A 371 4.18 -2.23 -8.60
N LEU A 372 3.19 -1.72 -7.86
CA LEU A 372 3.39 -1.12 -6.54
C LEU A 372 3.65 -2.17 -5.43
N GLY A 373 3.66 -3.46 -5.78
CA GLY A 373 4.00 -4.56 -4.89
C GLY A 373 2.83 -5.04 -4.01
N PHE A 374 1.59 -4.84 -4.44
CA PHE A 374 0.43 -5.55 -3.88
C PHE A 374 0.34 -6.95 -4.54
N GLU A 375 -0.06 -7.97 -3.77
CA GLU A 375 -0.32 -9.33 -4.27
C GLU A 375 -1.57 -9.40 -5.17
N GLY A 376 -2.53 -8.50 -4.99
CA GLY A 376 -3.72 -8.43 -5.85
C GLY A 376 -4.63 -7.26 -5.52
N VAL A 377 -5.78 -7.22 -6.20
CA VAL A 377 -6.82 -6.21 -6.02
C VAL A 377 -8.08 -6.89 -5.50
N ARG A 378 -8.74 -6.27 -4.53
CA ARG A 378 -9.95 -6.82 -3.92
C ARG A 378 -11.07 -5.79 -3.92
N LEU A 379 -12.20 -6.16 -4.49
CA LEU A 379 -13.45 -5.40 -4.41
C LEU A 379 -14.36 -6.06 -3.37
N VAL A 380 -14.83 -5.31 -2.40
CA VAL A 380 -15.81 -5.77 -1.42
C VAL A 380 -17.09 -4.97 -1.58
N ILE A 381 -18.19 -5.66 -1.88
CA ILE A 381 -19.49 -5.04 -2.14
C ILE A 381 -20.47 -5.50 -1.06
N ASP A 382 -21.05 -4.57 -0.31
CA ASP A 382 -22.16 -4.84 0.62
C ASP A 382 -23.48 -4.43 -0.03
N SER A 383 -24.19 -5.44 -0.55
CA SER A 383 -25.45 -5.30 -1.30
C SER A 383 -26.65 -5.76 -0.48
N ALA A 384 -26.54 -5.71 0.85
CA ALA A 384 -27.55 -5.99 1.86
C ALA A 384 -29.02 -5.79 1.43
N ASP A 385 -29.29 -4.58 0.94
CA ASP A 385 -30.64 -4.04 0.75
C ASP A 385 -31.05 -4.02 -0.73
N THR A 386 -30.32 -4.75 -1.57
CA THR A 386 -30.51 -4.74 -3.02
C THR A 386 -31.45 -5.83 -3.48
N ASP A 387 -32.31 -5.49 -4.43
CA ASP A 387 -33.18 -6.43 -5.13
C ASP A 387 -32.37 -7.57 -5.78
N PRO A 388 -32.66 -8.86 -5.46
CA PRO A 388 -32.02 -10.02 -6.06
C PRO A 388 -32.03 -10.03 -7.60
N THR A 389 -33.05 -9.43 -8.23
CA THR A 389 -33.15 -9.41 -9.69
C THR A 389 -32.07 -8.55 -10.34
N ARG A 390 -31.73 -7.39 -9.73
CA ARG A 390 -30.65 -6.51 -10.21
C ARG A 390 -29.27 -7.12 -9.98
N LEU A 391 -29.11 -7.89 -8.90
CA LEU A 391 -27.89 -8.63 -8.62
C LEU A 391 -27.58 -9.67 -9.72
N ASN A 392 -28.59 -10.41 -10.18
CA ASN A 392 -28.38 -11.48 -11.15
C ASN A 392 -28.15 -10.97 -12.58
N SER A 393 -28.83 -9.91 -13.01
CA SER A 393 -28.84 -9.49 -14.42
C SER A 393 -27.63 -8.66 -14.85
N ASP A 394 -27.06 -7.85 -13.94
CA ASP A 394 -25.97 -6.92 -14.27
C ASP A 394 -24.67 -7.23 -13.52
N LEU A 395 -24.76 -7.57 -12.22
CA LEU A 395 -23.58 -7.65 -11.39
C LEU A 395 -22.74 -8.91 -11.64
N LEU A 396 -23.37 -10.09 -11.83
CA LEU A 396 -22.64 -11.35 -12.02
C LEU A 396 -21.77 -11.34 -13.29
N ALA A 397 -22.29 -10.80 -14.41
CA ALA A 397 -21.51 -10.66 -15.65
C ALA A 397 -20.29 -9.74 -15.44
N ARG A 398 -20.44 -8.69 -14.62
CA ARG A 398 -19.33 -7.80 -14.26
C ARG A 398 -18.31 -8.50 -13.36
N PHE A 399 -18.73 -9.42 -12.48
CA PHE A 399 -17.84 -10.16 -11.57
C PHE A 399 -16.83 -11.02 -12.31
N GLU A 400 -17.29 -11.79 -13.29
CA GLU A 400 -16.42 -12.64 -14.11
C GLU A 400 -15.40 -11.78 -14.85
N ARG A 401 -15.86 -10.72 -15.52
CA ARG A 401 -15.00 -9.76 -16.21
C ARG A 401 -13.97 -9.11 -15.28
N TRP A 402 -14.35 -8.72 -14.06
CA TRP A 402 -13.40 -8.15 -13.09
C TRP A 402 -12.37 -9.18 -12.62
N ASN A 403 -12.80 -10.42 -12.39
CA ASN A 403 -11.93 -11.50 -11.97
C ASN A 403 -10.92 -11.90 -13.04
N GLU A 404 -11.34 -11.99 -14.31
CA GLU A 404 -10.45 -12.20 -15.47
C GLU A 404 -9.37 -11.11 -15.58
N ASN A 405 -9.68 -9.91 -15.08
CA ASN A 405 -8.76 -8.78 -15.03
C ASN A 405 -8.01 -8.65 -13.69
N GLY A 406 -8.05 -9.68 -12.84
CA GLY A 406 -7.26 -9.77 -11.61
C GLY A 406 -7.87 -9.10 -10.37
N ILE A 407 -9.16 -8.76 -10.39
CA ILE A 407 -9.88 -8.22 -9.22
C ILE A 407 -10.70 -9.33 -8.56
N VAL A 408 -10.36 -9.65 -7.31
CA VAL A 408 -11.13 -10.60 -6.50
C VAL A 408 -12.32 -9.89 -5.88
N THR A 409 -13.54 -10.33 -6.20
CA THR A 409 -14.76 -9.71 -5.69
C THR A 409 -15.37 -10.52 -4.55
N LEU A 410 -15.66 -9.86 -3.42
CA LEU A 410 -16.40 -10.40 -2.28
C LEU A 410 -17.75 -9.71 -2.19
N LEU A 411 -18.82 -10.44 -2.44
CA LEU A 411 -20.18 -9.91 -2.46
C LEU A 411 -20.93 -10.32 -1.21
N PHE A 412 -21.34 -9.35 -0.41
CA PHE A 412 -22.13 -9.52 0.78
C PHE A 412 -23.61 -9.26 0.46
N VAL A 413 -24.48 -10.24 0.72
CA VAL A 413 -25.92 -10.19 0.40
C VAL A 413 -26.77 -10.61 1.60
N SER A 414 -28.07 -10.31 1.54
CA SER A 414 -29.04 -10.91 2.45
C SER A 414 -29.34 -12.36 2.05
N PRO A 415 -29.84 -13.21 2.97
CA PRO A 415 -30.25 -14.59 2.65
C PRO A 415 -31.30 -14.68 1.55
N ALA A 416 -32.17 -13.67 1.45
CA ALA A 416 -33.19 -13.60 0.40
C ALA A 416 -32.63 -13.18 -0.98
N ALA A 417 -31.44 -12.59 -1.01
CA ALA A 417 -30.82 -12.02 -2.22
C ALA A 417 -29.61 -12.82 -2.73
N VAL A 418 -29.56 -14.12 -2.41
CA VAL A 418 -28.51 -14.99 -2.94
C VAL A 418 -28.67 -15.15 -4.46
N PRO A 419 -27.64 -14.77 -5.24
CA PRO A 419 -27.68 -14.89 -6.69
C PRO A 419 -27.71 -16.35 -7.16
N LYS A 420 -28.27 -16.58 -8.35
CA LYS A 420 -28.26 -17.86 -9.08
C LYS A 420 -27.66 -17.59 -10.48
N PRO A 421 -26.78 -18.42 -11.09
CA PRO A 421 -26.09 -19.65 -10.64
C PRO A 421 -24.55 -19.45 -10.44
N PRO A 422 -23.74 -20.52 -10.32
CA PRO A 422 -22.91 -20.81 -9.16
C PRO A 422 -21.69 -19.87 -9.00
N VAL A 423 -21.72 -19.07 -7.94
CA VAL A 423 -20.51 -18.55 -7.28
C VAL A 423 -20.43 -19.23 -5.92
N GLU A 424 -19.22 -19.51 -5.42
CA GLU A 424 -19.05 -20.16 -4.12
C GLU A 424 -19.69 -19.30 -3.01
N LEU A 425 -20.70 -19.87 -2.36
CA LEU A 425 -21.52 -19.25 -1.33
C LEU A 425 -21.00 -19.63 0.05
N PHE A 426 -20.73 -18.62 0.88
CA PHE A 426 -20.44 -18.76 2.29
C PHE A 426 -21.59 -18.20 3.11
N GLN A 427 -21.97 -18.92 4.16
CA GLN A 427 -22.90 -18.42 5.17
C GLN A 427 -22.08 -17.83 6.33
N LEU A 428 -22.37 -16.58 6.67
CA LEU A 428 -21.85 -15.93 7.87
C LEU A 428 -22.73 -16.34 9.05
N GLU A 429 -22.28 -17.39 9.74
CA GLU A 429 -22.93 -17.93 10.92
C GLU A 429 -22.03 -17.80 12.13
N TRP A 430 -22.65 -17.50 13.27
CA TRP A 430 -21.98 -17.45 14.56
C TRP A 430 -22.41 -18.67 15.36
N THR A 431 -21.44 -19.52 15.69
CA THR A 431 -21.65 -20.53 16.72
C THR A 431 -21.61 -19.87 18.10
N PRO A 432 -22.20 -20.47 19.14
CA PRO A 432 -22.08 -19.95 20.51
C PRO A 432 -20.62 -19.75 20.94
N ALA A 433 -19.72 -20.63 20.50
CA ALA A 433 -18.29 -20.53 20.78
C ALA A 433 -17.65 -19.31 20.11
N TYR A 434 -17.91 -19.07 18.82
CA TYR A 434 -17.37 -17.91 18.11
C TYR A 434 -17.91 -16.59 18.66
N LEU A 435 -19.22 -16.55 18.96
CA LEU A 435 -19.83 -15.35 19.53
C LEU A 435 -19.23 -15.05 20.90
N ARG A 436 -19.07 -16.07 21.76
CA ARG A 436 -18.41 -15.95 23.06
C ARG A 436 -17.00 -15.38 22.92
N GLU A 437 -16.18 -15.92 22.01
CA GLU A 437 -14.81 -15.47 21.79
C GLU A 437 -14.78 -13.98 21.39
N MET A 438 -15.62 -13.58 20.43
CA MET A 438 -15.72 -12.19 19.98
C MET A 438 -16.14 -11.26 21.12
N VAL A 439 -17.18 -11.62 21.87
CA VAL A 439 -17.70 -10.82 23.00
C VAL A 439 -16.63 -10.66 24.09
N ASN A 440 -15.95 -11.75 24.46
CA ASN A 440 -14.85 -11.72 25.43
C ASN A 440 -13.71 -10.82 24.95
N HIS A 441 -13.29 -10.96 23.69
CA HIS A 441 -12.22 -10.16 23.12
C HIS A 441 -12.60 -8.67 23.12
N ARG A 442 -13.84 -8.31 22.75
CA ARG A 442 -14.34 -6.92 22.84
C ARG A 442 -14.32 -6.39 24.26
N TYR A 443 -14.80 -7.18 25.22
CA TYR A 443 -14.81 -6.80 26.63
C TYR A 443 -13.40 -6.53 27.14
N GLN A 444 -12.45 -7.43 26.87
CA GLN A 444 -11.04 -7.27 27.24
C GLN A 444 -10.37 -6.11 26.49
N SER A 445 -10.77 -5.80 25.26
CA SER A 445 -10.25 -4.65 24.52
C SER A 445 -10.70 -3.31 25.13
N ALA A 446 -11.92 -3.28 25.70
CA ALA A 446 -12.47 -2.10 26.35
C ALA A 446 -11.91 -1.86 27.75
N PHE A 447 -11.71 -2.94 28.53
CA PHE A 447 -11.30 -2.84 29.94
C PHE A 447 -9.84 -3.20 30.21
N GLY A 448 -9.16 -3.87 29.27
CA GLY A 448 -7.78 -4.34 29.39
C GLY A 448 -7.70 -5.86 29.64
N PRO A 449 -6.53 -6.48 29.35
CA PRO A 449 -6.35 -7.93 29.44
C PRO A 449 -6.33 -8.44 30.89
N THR A 450 -6.12 -7.56 31.86
CA THR A 450 -6.13 -7.88 33.30
C THR A 450 -7.54 -8.01 33.86
N HIS A 451 -8.57 -7.58 33.12
CA HIS A 451 -9.94 -7.78 33.54
C HIS A 451 -10.37 -9.23 33.31
N ALA A 452 -11.16 -9.75 34.25
CA ALA A 452 -11.79 -11.06 34.12
C ALA A 452 -12.61 -11.12 32.82
N GLN A 453 -12.80 -12.34 32.29
CA GLN A 453 -13.70 -12.59 31.17
C GLN A 453 -15.09 -12.02 31.44
N ILE A 454 -15.84 -11.72 30.38
CA ILE A 454 -17.18 -11.14 30.51
C ILE A 454 -18.12 -12.01 31.37
N GLU A 455 -17.85 -13.31 31.43
CA GLU A 455 -18.53 -14.29 32.28
C GLU A 455 -18.53 -13.89 33.76
N GLY A 456 -17.50 -13.19 34.25
CA GLY A 456 -17.46 -12.65 35.61
C GLY A 456 -18.48 -11.54 35.90
N ARG A 457 -19.24 -11.10 34.89
CA ARG A 457 -20.39 -10.19 35.03
C ARG A 457 -21.70 -10.92 35.26
N PHE A 458 -21.70 -12.25 35.30
CA PHE A 458 -22.87 -13.07 35.49
C PHE A 458 -22.75 -13.88 36.78
N ASP A 459 -23.88 -14.20 37.40
CA ASP A 459 -23.93 -15.03 38.61
C ASP A 459 -23.48 -16.48 38.34
N SER A 460 -23.63 -16.95 37.10
CA SER A 460 -23.23 -18.27 36.63
C SER A 460 -22.84 -18.28 35.15
N PRO A 461 -21.97 -19.22 34.71
CA PRO A 461 -21.70 -19.44 33.29
C PRO A 461 -22.95 -19.76 32.46
N GLU A 462 -23.92 -20.45 33.07
CA GLU A 462 -25.20 -20.82 32.45
C GLU A 462 -26.04 -19.58 32.11
N THR A 463 -26.07 -18.57 32.98
CA THR A 463 -26.74 -17.29 32.71
C THR A 463 -26.14 -16.58 31.49
N PHE A 464 -24.82 -16.60 31.35
CA PHE A 464 -24.17 -16.03 30.16
C PHE A 464 -24.45 -16.85 28.90
N GLN A 465 -24.45 -18.19 28.99
CA GLN A 465 -24.86 -19.04 27.87
C GLN A 465 -26.30 -18.78 27.45
N HIS A 466 -27.18 -18.58 28.42
CA HIS A 466 -28.57 -18.23 28.16
C HIS A 466 -28.68 -16.92 27.36
N LEU A 467 -27.94 -15.88 27.75
CA LEU A 467 -27.90 -14.61 27.01
C LEU A 467 -27.40 -14.79 25.56
N LEU A 468 -26.40 -15.64 25.32
CA LEU A 468 -25.93 -15.95 23.96
C LEU A 468 -27.01 -16.69 23.15
N ALA A 469 -27.66 -17.69 23.77
CA ALA A 469 -28.69 -18.52 23.14
C ALA A 469 -29.92 -17.71 22.75
N VAL A 470 -30.48 -16.91 23.67
CA VAL A 470 -31.62 -16.02 23.38
C VAL A 470 -31.26 -14.95 22.36
N SER A 471 -29.97 -14.62 22.21
CA SER A 471 -29.48 -13.75 21.14
C SER A 471 -29.53 -14.36 19.74
N GLY A 472 -29.88 -15.64 19.62
CA GLY A 472 -29.87 -16.37 18.35
C GLY A 472 -28.48 -16.39 17.73
N ASN A 473 -27.45 -16.34 18.58
CA ASN A 473 -26.05 -16.14 18.20
C ASN A 473 -25.78 -14.91 17.31
N ASN A 474 -26.66 -13.92 17.27
CA ASN A 474 -26.48 -12.74 16.42
C ASN A 474 -25.76 -11.61 17.21
N PRO A 475 -24.60 -11.09 16.73
CA PRO A 475 -23.85 -10.06 17.44
C PRO A 475 -24.65 -8.79 17.75
N ARG A 476 -25.47 -8.29 16.82
CA ARG A 476 -26.27 -7.08 17.05
C ARG A 476 -27.32 -7.32 18.12
N ARG A 477 -28.04 -8.44 18.04
CA ARG A 477 -29.05 -8.82 19.05
C ARG A 477 -28.42 -9.03 20.43
N PHE A 478 -27.20 -9.55 20.50
CA PHE A 478 -26.44 -9.63 21.75
C PHE A 478 -26.13 -8.23 22.30
N MET A 479 -25.61 -7.32 21.48
CA MET A 479 -25.28 -5.96 21.90
C MET A 479 -26.51 -5.14 22.34
N GLU A 480 -27.66 -5.33 21.69
CA GLU A 480 -28.94 -4.73 22.10
C GLU A 480 -29.36 -5.22 23.50
N ARG A 481 -29.33 -6.54 23.73
CA ARG A 481 -29.63 -7.11 25.05
C ARG A 481 -28.63 -6.72 26.13
N TRP A 482 -27.34 -6.65 25.80
CA TRP A 482 -26.31 -6.17 26.73
C TRP A 482 -26.58 -4.73 27.18
N ARG A 483 -26.91 -3.83 26.25
CA ARG A 483 -27.26 -2.45 26.58
C ARG A 483 -28.50 -2.38 27.48
N MET A 484 -29.49 -3.24 27.23
CA MET A 484 -30.66 -3.34 28.09
C MET A 484 -30.31 -3.85 29.50
N LEU A 485 -29.43 -4.85 29.62
CA LEU A 485 -28.92 -5.32 30.91
C LEU A 485 -28.21 -4.21 31.69
N GLU A 486 -27.29 -3.49 31.04
CA GLU A 486 -26.60 -2.36 31.68
C GLU A 486 -27.56 -1.23 32.08
N HIS A 487 -28.62 -1.00 31.31
CA HIS A 487 -29.64 -0.01 31.63
C HIS A 487 -30.48 -0.41 32.85
N LEU A 488 -30.95 -1.67 32.90
CA LEU A 488 -31.81 -2.18 33.96
C LEU A 488 -31.07 -2.39 35.29
N CYS A 489 -29.84 -2.88 35.24
CA CYS A 489 -29.10 -3.32 36.43
C CYS A 489 -27.96 -2.36 36.82
N GLY A 490 -27.54 -1.48 35.92
CA GLY A 490 -26.37 -0.61 36.09
C GLY A 490 -25.06 -1.24 35.58
N LYS A 491 -24.12 -0.38 35.19
CA LYS A 491 -22.85 -0.77 34.52
C LYS A 491 -21.92 -1.65 35.35
N ASN A 492 -22.10 -1.75 36.67
CA ASN A 492 -21.24 -2.52 37.57
C ASN A 492 -21.95 -3.71 38.25
N ALA A 493 -23.20 -4.00 37.89
CA ALA A 493 -23.95 -5.11 38.49
C ALA A 493 -23.50 -6.48 37.96
N ILE A 494 -23.68 -7.50 38.81
CA ILE A 494 -23.68 -8.91 38.41
C ILE A 494 -25.08 -9.23 37.88
N PHE A 495 -25.17 -9.83 36.70
CA PHE A 495 -26.42 -10.15 36.05
C PHE A 495 -26.86 -11.57 36.40
N ASP A 496 -28.06 -11.71 36.93
CA ASP A 496 -28.72 -12.99 37.19
C ASP A 496 -29.64 -13.41 36.03
N ALA A 497 -30.11 -14.66 36.06
CA ALA A 497 -31.02 -15.19 35.05
C ALA A 497 -32.29 -14.34 34.90
N ALA A 498 -32.86 -13.84 36.01
CA ALA A 498 -34.05 -13.00 35.99
C ALA A 498 -33.84 -11.67 35.27
N SER A 499 -32.65 -11.06 35.42
CA SER A 499 -32.28 -9.83 34.73
C SER A 499 -32.09 -10.06 33.23
N VAL A 500 -31.49 -11.19 32.83
CA VAL A 500 -31.41 -11.59 31.41
C VAL A 500 -32.80 -11.75 30.80
N GLU A 501 -33.72 -12.42 31.49
CA GLU A 501 -35.09 -12.60 31.00
C GLU A 501 -35.83 -11.26 30.83
N ARG A 502 -35.74 -10.37 31.83
CA ARG A 502 -36.32 -9.02 31.73
C ARG A 502 -35.74 -8.25 30.54
N ALA A 503 -34.42 -8.26 30.37
CA ALA A 503 -33.77 -7.57 29.26
C ALA A 503 -34.21 -8.15 27.89
N CYS A 504 -34.41 -9.46 27.79
CA CYS A 504 -34.88 -10.11 26.56
C CYS A 504 -36.33 -9.76 26.23
N ALA A 505 -37.19 -9.72 27.24
CA ALA A 505 -38.59 -9.30 27.08
C ALA A 505 -38.68 -7.84 26.63
N THR A 506 -37.89 -6.95 27.22
CA THR A 506 -37.89 -5.52 26.84
C THR A 506 -37.28 -5.26 25.46
N ALA A 507 -36.23 -5.99 25.06
CA ALA A 507 -35.60 -5.79 23.75
C ALA A 507 -36.42 -6.32 22.56
N SER A 508 -37.46 -7.12 22.83
CA SER A 508 -38.38 -7.65 21.81
C SER A 508 -39.56 -6.72 21.52
N LEU A 509 -39.76 -5.69 22.37
CA LEU A 509 -40.70 -4.59 22.20
C LEU A 509 -40.01 -3.44 21.47
#